data_AF-A0A3M1JPW4-F1
#
_entry.id   AF-A0A3M1JPW4-F1
#
_cell.length_a   1.000
_cell.length_b   1.000
_cell.length_c   1.000
_cell.angle_alpha   90.00
_cell.angle_beta   90.00
_cell.angle_gamma   90.00
#
_symmetry.space_group_name_H-M   'P 1'
#
loop_
_entity.id
_entity.type
_entity.pdbx_description
1 polymer ?
#
loop_
_entity_poly.entity_id
_entity_poly.type
_entity_poly.pdbx_seq_one_letter_code
_entity_poly.pdbx_strand_id
1 'polypeptide(L)'
;MSEKQLAKWAEIRRMGRMKFIWFRGVLVWGVSTAILWSLFMMALPYFHELRPSLGTAIILFPIGGYFWGVWVWKFAEKQYLEATKHNVP
;
A
#
# COMPACT_ATOMS: atom_id res chain seq x y z
N MET A 1 -2.87 -16.77 -8.18
CA MET A 1 -3.53 -15.72 -9.01
C MET A 1 -4.27 -16.38 -10.15
N SER A 2 -5.46 -15.90 -10.50
CA SER A 2 -6.13 -16.28 -11.75
C SER A 2 -5.45 -15.62 -12.96
N GLU A 3 -5.69 -16.12 -14.18
CA GLU A 3 -5.11 -15.55 -15.41
C GLU A 3 -5.36 -14.05 -15.56
N LYS A 4 -6.58 -13.58 -15.26
CA LYS A 4 -6.93 -12.15 -15.27
C LYS A 4 -6.10 -11.35 -14.26
N GLN A 5 -5.82 -11.91 -13.09
CA GLN A 5 -4.98 -11.28 -12.07
C GLN A 5 -3.51 -11.25 -12.49
N LEU A 6 -3.01 -12.29 -13.16
CA LEU A 6 -1.66 -12.35 -13.72
C LEU A 6 -1.46 -11.29 -14.80
N ALA A 7 -2.40 -11.17 -15.76
CA ALA A 7 -2.34 -10.16 -16.82
C ALA A 7 -2.34 -8.73 -16.24
N LYS A 8 -3.22 -8.48 -15.27
CA LYS A 8 -3.29 -7.19 -14.57
C LYS A 8 -2.01 -6.91 -13.77
N TRP A 9 -1.44 -7.91 -13.11
CA TRP A 9 -0.17 -7.76 -12.39
C TRP A 9 0.98 -7.50 -13.36
N ALA A 10 1.02 -8.16 -14.52
CA ALA A 10 2.04 -7.92 -15.55
C ALA A 10 2.01 -6.47 -16.07
N GLU A 11 0.82 -5.91 -16.29
CA GLU A 11 0.65 -4.50 -16.66
C GLU A 11 1.13 -3.56 -15.54
N ILE A 12 0.76 -3.85 -14.29
CA ILE A 12 1.20 -3.08 -13.11
C ILE A 12 2.73 -3.15 -12.95
N ARG A 13 3.31 -4.34 -13.15
CA ARG A 13 4.75 -4.58 -13.07
C ARG A 13 5.52 -3.77 -14.11
N ARG A 14 4.95 -3.61 -15.32
CA ARG A 14 5.53 -2.81 -16.41
C ARG A 14 5.74 -1.35 -16.05
N MET A 15 4.94 -0.78 -15.15
CA MET A 15 5.13 0.58 -14.65
C MET A 15 6.34 0.72 -13.71
N GLY A 16 6.84 -0.39 -13.18
CA GLY A 16 8.02 -0.44 -12.32
C GLY A 16 7.71 -0.33 -10.82
N ARG A 17 8.57 -0.96 -10.03
CA ARG A 17 8.43 -1.10 -8.57
C ARG A 17 8.30 0.24 -7.85
N MET A 18 9.12 1.23 -8.21
CA MET A 18 9.09 2.53 -7.53
C MET A 18 7.78 3.28 -7.78
N LYS A 19 7.26 3.30 -9.02
CA LYS A 19 5.96 3.92 -9.30
C LYS A 19 4.84 3.24 -8.53
N PHE A 20 4.84 1.91 -8.41
CA PHE A 20 3.85 1.20 -7.60
C PHE A 20 3.91 1.60 -6.13
N ILE A 21 5.09 1.63 -5.52
CA ILE A 21 5.24 1.95 -4.10
C ILE A 21 4.79 3.39 -3.83
N TRP A 22 5.23 4.36 -4.65
CA TRP A 22 4.86 5.76 -4.46
C TRP A 22 3.36 6.02 -4.74
N PHE A 23 2.81 5.52 -5.85
CA PHE A 23 1.39 5.76 -6.16
C PHE A 23 0.44 4.92 -5.31
N ARG A 24 0.65 3.60 -5.21
CA ARG A 24 -0.32 2.71 -4.57
C ARG A 24 -0.05 2.50 -3.08
N GLY A 25 1.22 2.50 -2.67
CA GLY A 25 1.59 2.39 -1.25
C GLY A 25 1.50 3.72 -0.52
N VAL A 26 2.19 4.75 -1.00
CA VAL A 26 2.28 6.03 -0.28
C VAL A 26 1.06 6.91 -0.53
N LEU A 27 0.74 7.21 -1.79
CA LEU A 27 -0.37 8.12 -2.12
C LEU A 27 -1.74 7.49 -1.89
N VAL A 28 -2.01 6.30 -2.44
CA VAL A 28 -3.34 5.70 -2.30
C VAL A 28 -3.57 5.13 -0.91
N TRP A 29 -2.59 4.45 -0.29
CA TRP A 29 -2.81 3.83 1.03
C TRP A 29 -2.37 4.74 2.18
N GLY A 30 -1.17 5.32 2.14
CA GLY A 30 -0.67 6.19 3.22
C GLY A 30 -1.51 7.46 3.41
N VAL A 31 -1.77 8.23 2.34
CA VAL A 31 -2.53 9.49 2.45
C VAL A 31 -4.00 9.23 2.80
N SER A 32 -4.65 8.25 2.18
CA SER A 32 -6.05 7.94 2.51
C SER A 32 -6.20 7.45 3.96
N THR A 33 -5.28 6.62 4.45
CA THR A 33 -5.28 6.16 5.84
C THR A 33 -5.03 7.32 6.81
N ALA A 34 -4.12 8.26 6.48
CA ALA A 34 -3.90 9.45 7.29
C ALA A 34 -5.17 10.32 7.40
N ILE A 35 -5.89 10.50 6.29
CA ILE A 35 -7.15 11.25 6.27
C ILE A 35 -8.21 10.52 7.08
N LEU A 36 -8.41 9.22 6.85
CA LEU A 36 -9.38 8.41 7.59
C LEU A 36 -9.08 8.39 9.10
N TRP A 37 -7.81 8.24 9.47
CA TRP A 37 -7.37 8.29 10.86
C TRP A 37 -7.63 9.64 11.50
N SER A 38 -7.37 10.73 10.76
CA SER A 38 -7.64 12.09 11.25
C SER A 38 -9.13 12.33 11.47
N LEU A 39 -9.98 11.87 10.55
CA LEU A 39 -11.44 11.94 10.69
C LEU A 39 -11.93 11.08 11.85
N PHE A 40 -11.41 9.87 12.01
CA PHE A 40 -11.74 8.97 13.11
C PHE A 40 -11.36 9.56 14.47
N MET A 41 -10.16 10.13 14.58
CA MET A 41 -9.70 10.82 15.79
C MET A 41 -10.49 12.09 16.11
N MET A 42 -11.08 12.74 15.11
CA MET A 42 -11.97 13.89 15.31
C MET A 42 -13.33 13.46 15.87
N ALA A 43 -13.80 12.25 15.52
CA ALA A 43 -15.06 11.68 16.02
C ALA A 43 -14.97 11.12 17.44
N LEU A 44 -13.75 10.91 17.98
CA LEU A 44 -13.54 10.37 19.32
C LEU A 44 -13.12 11.48 20.32
N PRO A 45 -14.03 11.94 21.19
CA PRO A 45 -13.75 13.05 22.12
C PRO A 45 -12.82 12.68 23.29
N TYR A 46 -12.57 11.39 23.55
CA TYR A 46 -11.83 10.93 24.73
C TYR A 46 -10.30 10.79 24.53
N PHE A 47 -9.79 10.89 23.30
CA PHE A 47 -8.38 10.61 22.98
C PHE A 47 -7.55 11.87 22.71
N HIS A 48 -7.80 12.96 23.44
CA HIS A 48 -7.07 14.21 23.26
C HIS A 48 -5.55 14.06 23.47
N GLU A 49 -5.11 13.25 24.43
CA GLU A 49 -3.68 13.06 24.73
C GLU A 49 -2.97 12.10 23.76
N LEU A 50 -3.72 11.18 23.15
CA LEU A 50 -3.18 10.20 22.20
C LEU A 50 -3.35 10.63 20.74
N ARG A 51 -3.92 11.81 20.49
CA ARG A 51 -4.08 12.37 19.15
C ARG A 51 -2.69 12.77 18.63
N PRO A 52 -2.09 12.03 17.68
CA PRO A 52 -0.85 12.49 17.07
C PRO A 52 -1.17 13.82 16.37
N SER A 53 -0.26 14.79 16.45
CA SER A 53 -0.44 16.02 15.66
C SER A 53 -0.63 15.65 14.19
N LEU A 54 -1.45 16.41 13.46
CA LEU A 54 -1.72 16.14 12.04
C LEU A 54 -0.42 16.00 11.23
N GLY A 55 0.61 16.77 11.59
CA GLY A 55 1.96 16.66 11.01
C GLY A 55 2.63 15.30 11.28
N THR A 56 2.50 14.74 12.48
CA THR A 56 3.04 13.42 12.83
C THR A 56 2.33 12.31 12.05
N ALA A 57 1.00 12.39 11.92
CA ALA A 57 0.21 11.44 11.14
C ALA A 57 0.60 11.48 9.64
N ILE A 58 0.72 12.68 9.06
CA ILE A 58 1.11 12.89 7.67
C ILE A 58 2.54 12.42 7.38
N ILE A 59 3.39 12.21 8.39
CA ILE A 59 4.73 11.65 8.19
C ILE A 59 4.71 10.13 8.42
N LEU A 60 4.12 9.66 9.53
CA LEU A 60 4.13 8.24 9.89
C LEU A 60 3.33 7.37 8.91
N PHE A 61 2.16 7.84 8.46
CA PHE A 61 1.32 7.04 7.56
C PHE A 61 1.92 6.87 6.16
N PRO A 62 2.53 7.88 5.52
CA PRO A 62 3.30 7.70 4.28
C PRO A 62 4.50 6.78 4.44
N ILE A 63 5.23 6.84 5.56
CA ILE A 63 6.32 5.90 5.84
C ILE A 63 5.77 4.47 5.95
N GLY A 64 4.69 4.27 6.71
CA GLY A 64 3.98 2.99 6.78
C GLY A 64 3.51 2.52 5.41
N GLY A 65 2.93 3.42 4.60
CA GLY A 65 2.48 3.16 3.24
C GLY A 65 3.61 2.79 2.28
N TYR A 66 4.82 3.32 2.48
CA TYR A 66 6.00 2.90 1.74
C TYR A 66 6.35 1.44 2.05
N PHE A 67 6.49 1.10 3.34
CA PHE A 67 6.80 -0.28 3.75
C PHE A 67 5.70 -1.27 3.33
N TRP A 68 4.45 -0.87 3.47
CA TRP A 68 3.30 -1.63 2.99
C TRP A 68 3.36 -1.85 1.48
N GLY A 69 3.60 -0.79 0.69
CA GLY A 69 3.75 -0.87 -0.75
C GLY A 69 4.90 -1.79 -1.18
N VAL A 70 6.02 -1.76 -0.46
CA VAL A 70 7.15 -2.69 -0.67
C VAL A 70 6.75 -4.13 -0.37
N TRP A 71 6.04 -4.36 0.74
CA TRP A 71 5.61 -5.69 1.15
C TRP A 71 4.61 -6.29 0.17
N VAL A 72 3.57 -5.52 -0.21
CA VAL A 72 2.58 -5.90 -1.22
C VAL A 72 3.25 -6.21 -2.55
N TRP A 73 4.19 -5.37 -3.00
CA TRP A 73 4.95 -5.64 -4.22
C TRP A 73 5.69 -6.97 -4.13
N LYS A 74 6.46 -7.20 -3.07
CA LYS A 74 7.21 -8.46 -2.90
C LYS A 74 6.29 -9.68 -2.88
N PHE A 75 5.15 -9.57 -2.19
CA PHE A 75 4.18 -10.66 -2.06
C PHE A 75 3.51 -10.99 -3.40
N ALA A 76 3.03 -9.97 -4.11
CA ALA A 76 2.39 -10.15 -5.43
C ALA A 76 3.40 -10.61 -6.49
N GLU A 77 4.64 -10.11 -6.44
CA GLU A 77 5.73 -10.54 -7.32
C GLU A 77 6.08 -12.01 -7.10
N LYS A 78 6.19 -12.44 -5.84
CA LYS A 78 6.44 -13.84 -5.49
C LYS A 78 5.34 -14.75 -6.04
N GLN A 79 4.07 -14.39 -5.80
CA GLN A 79 2.94 -15.15 -6.33
C GLN A 79 2.90 -15.20 -7.86
N TYR A 80 3.25 -14.10 -8.52
CA TYR A 80 3.34 -14.06 -9.99
C TYR A 80 4.41 -15.02 -10.49
N LEU A 81 5.61 -14.97 -9.91
CA LEU A 81 6.72 -15.85 -10.28
C LEU A 81 6.39 -17.33 -10.06
N GLU A 82 5.80 -17.68 -8.91
CA GLU A 82 5.39 -19.05 -8.60
C GLU A 82 4.33 -19.55 -9.59
N ALA A 83 3.31 -18.73 -9.89
CA ALA A 83 2.28 -19.08 -10.86
C ALA A 83 2.84 -19.24 -12.29
N THR A 84 3.82 -18.42 -12.69
CA THR A 84 4.46 -18.56 -14.01
C THR A 84 5.42 -19.74 -14.10
N LYS A 85 6.11 -20.11 -13.00
CA LYS A 85 6.98 -21.29 -12.95
C LYS A 85 6.19 -22.60 -13.09
N HIS A 86 5.00 -22.65 -12.51
CA HIS A 86 4.13 -23.83 -12.57
C HIS A 86 3.41 -24.02 -13.92
N ASN A 87 3.52 -23.04 -14.81
CA ASN A 87 2.87 -23.01 -16.12
C ASN A 87 3.88 -23.15 -17.28
N VAL A 88 5.11 -23.60 -16.98
CA VAL A 88 6.10 -24.01 -17.98
C VAL A 88 5.90 -25.52 -18.21
N PRO A 89 5.60 -25.97 -19.45
CA PRO A 89 5.48 -27.39 -19.77
C PRO A 89 6.81 -28.15 -19.63
#